data_AF-A0A840SZH6-F1
#
_entry.id   AF-A0A840SZH6-F1
#
_cell.length_a   1.000
_cell.length_b   1.000
_cell.length_c   1.000
_cell.angle_alpha   90.00
_cell.angle_beta   90.00
_cell.angle_gamma   90.00
#
_symmetry.space_group_name_H-M   'P 1'
#
loop_
_entity.id
_entity.type
_entity.pdbx_description
1 polymer ?
#
loop_
_entity_poly.entity_id
_entity_poly.type
_entity_poly.pdbx_seq_one_letter_code
_entity_poly.pdbx_strand_id
1 'polypeptide(L)'
;MPPPAAATITIRATLEMLEGPKREIAEGVANDQYTFWLGSGISRERMPDLRDLAKRVLVTLQCRIDQANAGCRFRKALATVVALANPSEAEWAGIDYAQAPDQWPDFDALAIRLVNNYARMLNVTVDGEAADYLLWDVLGAATIYSNPTVEPDAEHLCLAALAIEGVASELPSANWDPLVERAVILLAGAQPILRVVVAPNDVRQGRRRANLYKFHGCAQAARDNPADFRALLVARQNQINGWVANNPVMGPFLTNLIVTKPTLMLGLSAQDSNIQGLFAAAQAQMAWRWPSHPPAYAFSENALGGDQESLLQNVYHRDYVPANRPEMETEALVQAYAKPLLLSLLLYVLTSKLKMLVGHGVAGLADADRDKLHGGLVHARNAIADALSPTAEAVIELLRHSGRTISMLREGTLPDPANGLYAPISPDPLDRMPADPTLSGSGVCQFAIASGLIGLGLERGMWTASKADIDATASGALVLVGRSGPAKVYFASNPRAAIQLGINGLIAKDDAVIIHSHENPPAMPRYPRRAPGRTGLPATREVSMVELLAGGTNVEDLLERFRSKVAL
;
A
#
# COMPACT_ATOMS: atom_id res chain seq x y z
N MET A 1 5.73 -8.98 -26.49
CA MET A 1 4.49 -9.70 -26.12
C MET A 1 3.55 -8.69 -25.48
N PRO A 2 2.23 -8.75 -25.73
CA PRO A 2 1.29 -7.89 -25.00
C PRO A 2 1.42 -8.16 -23.49
N PRO A 3 1.30 -7.13 -22.63
CA PRO A 3 1.30 -7.33 -21.18
C PRO A 3 0.19 -8.32 -20.78
N PRO A 4 0.40 -9.15 -19.74
CA PRO A 4 -0.65 -10.01 -19.23
C PRO A 4 -1.83 -9.17 -18.73
N ALA A 5 -3.03 -9.75 -18.75
CA ALA A 5 -4.21 -9.10 -18.20
C ALA A 5 -3.99 -8.73 -16.72
N ALA A 6 -4.57 -7.62 -16.26
CA ALA A 6 -4.35 -7.13 -14.89
C ALA A 6 -4.77 -8.15 -13.81
N ALA A 7 -5.71 -9.06 -14.12
CA ALA A 7 -6.16 -10.11 -13.23
C ALA A 7 -5.12 -11.23 -13.01
N THR A 8 -4.17 -11.41 -13.92
CA THR A 8 -3.18 -12.51 -13.89
C THR A 8 -1.74 -12.03 -13.93
N ILE A 9 -1.51 -10.71 -13.91
CA ILE A 9 -0.16 -10.14 -13.87
C ILE A 9 0.54 -10.52 -12.56
N THR A 10 1.76 -11.04 -12.67
CA THR A 10 2.60 -11.38 -11.52
C THR A 10 3.31 -10.14 -10.98
N ILE A 11 3.79 -10.19 -9.74
CA ILE A 11 4.60 -9.09 -9.15
C ILE A 11 5.83 -8.80 -10.01
N ARG A 12 6.49 -9.84 -10.52
CA ARG A 12 7.63 -9.73 -11.44
C ARG A 12 7.26 -8.98 -12.73
N ALA A 13 6.17 -9.37 -13.39
CA ALA A 13 5.73 -8.72 -14.61
C ALA A 13 5.26 -7.27 -14.37
N THR A 14 4.63 -6.99 -13.23
CA THR A 14 4.29 -5.62 -12.82
C THR A 14 5.54 -4.77 -12.58
N LEU A 15 6.59 -5.30 -11.93
CA LEU A 15 7.88 -4.62 -11.81
C LEU A 15 8.50 -4.31 -13.17
N GLU A 16 8.46 -5.25 -14.13
CA GLU A 16 8.96 -5.01 -15.49
C GLU A 16 8.19 -3.89 -16.21
N MET A 17 6.87 -3.83 -16.03
CA MET A 17 6.06 -2.73 -16.51
C MET A 17 6.48 -1.39 -15.87
N LEU A 18 6.67 -1.37 -14.54
CA LEU A 18 7.10 -0.21 -13.77
C LEU A 18 8.57 0.18 -14.00
N GLU A 19 9.40 -0.70 -14.58
CA GLU A 19 10.79 -0.40 -14.94
C GLU A 19 10.95 -0.06 -16.42
N GLY A 20 9.96 -0.40 -17.26
CA GLY A 20 9.90 -0.10 -18.68
C GLY A 20 8.85 0.97 -18.98
N PRO A 21 7.72 0.60 -19.60
CA PRO A 21 6.74 1.55 -20.15
C PRO A 21 6.06 2.46 -19.11
N LYS A 22 6.07 2.10 -17.82
CA LYS A 22 5.46 2.86 -16.72
C LYS A 22 6.47 3.40 -15.71
N ARG A 23 7.73 3.56 -16.14
CA ARG A 23 8.83 4.01 -15.27
C ARG A 23 8.57 5.33 -14.56
N GLU A 24 8.09 6.33 -15.28
CA GLU A 24 7.85 7.66 -14.70
C GLU A 24 6.82 7.63 -13.56
N ILE A 25 5.87 6.69 -13.58
CA ILE A 25 4.91 6.50 -12.47
C ILE A 25 5.65 5.95 -11.24
N ALA A 26 6.48 4.92 -11.41
CA ALA A 26 7.23 4.33 -10.31
C ALA A 26 8.24 5.31 -9.69
N GLU A 27 8.94 6.08 -10.53
CA GLU A 27 9.85 7.15 -10.11
C GLU A 27 9.10 8.28 -9.41
N GLY A 28 7.95 8.71 -9.96
CA GLY A 28 7.11 9.73 -9.34
C GLY A 28 6.60 9.30 -7.96
N VAL A 29 6.20 8.04 -7.80
CA VAL A 29 5.84 7.47 -6.49
C VAL A 29 7.04 7.49 -5.55
N ALA A 30 8.22 7.02 -5.97
CA ALA A 30 9.42 7.01 -5.12
C ALA A 30 9.87 8.41 -4.65
N ASN A 31 9.44 9.46 -5.35
CA ASN A 31 9.67 10.87 -5.02
C ASN A 31 8.46 11.57 -4.39
N ASP A 32 7.43 10.82 -3.95
CA ASP A 32 6.20 11.38 -3.34
C ASP A 32 5.47 12.41 -4.24
N GLN A 33 5.55 12.25 -5.57
CA GLN A 33 4.94 13.19 -6.51
C GLN A 33 3.44 12.92 -6.71
N TYR A 34 2.99 11.68 -6.53
CA TYR A 34 1.60 11.30 -6.74
C TYR A 34 0.73 11.46 -5.48
N THR A 35 -0.51 11.91 -5.70
CA THR A 35 -1.61 11.75 -4.75
C THR A 35 -2.35 10.44 -5.06
N PHE A 36 -2.60 9.62 -4.03
CA PHE A 36 -3.22 8.31 -4.18
C PHE A 36 -4.72 8.42 -3.91
N TRP A 37 -5.53 8.34 -4.96
CA TRP A 37 -6.98 8.40 -4.86
C TRP A 37 -7.55 6.99 -4.70
N LEU A 38 -8.15 6.74 -3.53
CA LEU A 38 -8.55 5.41 -3.09
C LEU A 38 -10.07 5.23 -3.21
N GLY A 39 -10.49 4.25 -3.99
CA GLY A 39 -11.89 3.83 -4.10
C GLY A 39 -12.15 2.46 -3.48
N SER A 40 -13.40 2.03 -3.50
CA SER A 40 -13.85 0.81 -2.79
C SER A 40 -13.21 -0.47 -3.30
N GLY A 41 -12.63 -0.45 -4.50
CA GLY A 41 -11.90 -1.58 -5.08
C GLY A 41 -10.74 -2.07 -4.21
N ILE A 42 -10.07 -1.20 -3.44
CA ILE A 42 -8.97 -1.62 -2.54
C ILE A 42 -9.46 -2.40 -1.31
N SER A 43 -10.76 -2.35 -1.01
CA SER A 43 -11.38 -2.96 0.17
C SER A 43 -12.36 -4.08 -0.21
N ARG A 44 -12.51 -4.38 -1.52
CA ARG A 44 -13.53 -5.28 -2.08
C ARG A 44 -13.51 -6.69 -1.52
N GLU A 45 -12.33 -7.24 -1.22
CA GLU A 45 -12.20 -8.60 -0.69
C GLU A 45 -12.41 -8.68 0.84
N ARG A 46 -12.53 -7.54 1.51
CA ARG A 46 -12.70 -7.46 2.97
C ARG A 46 -14.05 -6.89 3.38
N MET A 47 -14.71 -6.15 2.51
CA MET A 47 -15.97 -5.48 2.77
C MET A 47 -17.08 -6.00 1.86
N PRO A 48 -18.35 -6.00 2.33
CA PRO A 48 -19.48 -6.35 1.46
C PRO A 48 -19.51 -5.46 0.22
N ASP A 49 -19.77 -6.07 -0.94
CA ASP A 49 -19.84 -5.34 -2.20
C ASP A 49 -21.20 -4.64 -2.37
N LEU A 50 -21.30 -3.77 -3.38
CA LEU A 50 -22.53 -3.02 -3.65
C LEU A 50 -23.72 -3.92 -4.01
N ARG A 51 -23.48 -5.12 -4.55
CA ARG A 51 -24.53 -6.08 -4.89
C ARG A 51 -25.13 -6.67 -3.62
N ASP A 52 -24.29 -7.05 -2.66
CA ASP A 52 -24.73 -7.53 -1.35
C ASP A 52 -25.50 -6.45 -0.58
N LEU A 53 -25.08 -5.18 -0.67
CA LEU A 53 -25.84 -4.06 -0.12
C LEU A 53 -27.22 -3.92 -0.78
N ALA A 54 -27.30 -3.99 -2.11
CA ALA A 54 -28.58 -3.90 -2.83
C ALA A 54 -29.53 -5.03 -2.41
N LYS A 55 -29.02 -6.27 -2.33
CA LYS A 55 -29.78 -7.42 -1.82
C LYS A 55 -30.30 -7.17 -0.40
N ARG A 56 -29.45 -6.67 0.49
CA ARG A 56 -29.82 -6.38 1.88
C ARG A 56 -30.92 -5.33 1.97
N VAL A 57 -30.87 -4.29 1.14
CA VAL A 57 -31.92 -3.26 1.07
C VAL A 57 -33.26 -3.88 0.66
N LEU A 58 -33.26 -4.66 -0.43
CA LEU A 58 -34.47 -5.33 -0.93
C LEU A 58 -35.10 -6.21 0.16
N VAL A 59 -34.31 -7.13 0.74
CA VAL A 59 -34.76 -8.08 1.76
C VAL A 59 -35.28 -7.35 3.00
N THR A 60 -34.51 -6.40 3.53
CA THR A 60 -34.87 -5.71 4.79
C THR A 60 -36.12 -4.87 4.64
N LEU A 61 -36.30 -4.17 3.50
CA LEU A 61 -37.52 -3.41 3.25
C LEU A 61 -38.74 -4.34 3.14
N GLN A 62 -38.61 -5.48 2.45
CA GLN A 62 -39.68 -6.46 2.32
C GLN A 62 -40.09 -7.02 3.69
N CYS A 63 -39.13 -7.40 4.53
CA CYS A 63 -39.42 -7.94 5.87
C CYS A 63 -40.16 -6.97 6.79
N ARG A 64 -40.08 -5.65 6.52
CA ARG A 64 -40.80 -4.62 7.29
C ARG A 64 -42.18 -4.29 6.69
N ILE A 65 -42.60 -4.93 5.60
CA ILE A 65 -43.92 -4.70 5.02
C ILE A 65 -45.00 -5.28 5.94
N ASP A 66 -45.84 -4.41 6.48
CA ASP A 66 -47.15 -4.81 7.00
C ASP A 66 -48.07 -5.22 5.84
N GLN A 67 -48.31 -6.53 5.69
CA GLN A 67 -49.13 -7.10 4.62
C GLN A 67 -50.62 -6.75 4.76
N ALA A 68 -51.09 -6.35 5.94
CA ALA A 68 -52.47 -5.92 6.15
C ALA A 68 -52.70 -4.46 5.71
N ASN A 69 -51.63 -3.69 5.49
CA ASN A 69 -51.70 -2.28 5.15
C ASN A 69 -51.31 -2.03 3.69
N ALA A 70 -52.32 -1.83 2.83
CA ALA A 70 -52.11 -1.51 1.41
C ALA A 70 -51.29 -0.21 1.20
N GLY A 71 -51.30 0.71 2.17
CA GLY A 71 -50.54 1.96 2.16
C GLY A 71 -49.18 1.87 2.85
N CYS A 72 -48.69 0.66 3.19
CA CYS A 72 -47.46 0.45 3.94
C CYS A 72 -46.26 1.22 3.34
N ARG A 73 -45.64 2.08 4.16
CA ARG A 73 -44.50 2.91 3.78
C ARG A 73 -43.30 2.11 3.25
N PHE A 74 -43.04 0.93 3.83
CA PHE A 74 -41.93 0.07 3.40
C PHE A 74 -42.20 -0.57 2.04
N ARG A 75 -43.46 -0.91 1.74
CA ARG A 75 -43.86 -1.41 0.41
C ARG A 75 -43.64 -0.34 -0.65
N LYS A 76 -44.03 0.91 -0.38
CA LYS A 76 -43.79 2.04 -1.29
C LYS A 76 -42.29 2.25 -1.56
N ALA A 77 -41.48 2.31 -0.50
CA ALA A 77 -40.04 2.48 -0.62
C ALA A 77 -39.39 1.33 -1.40
N LEU A 78 -39.77 0.07 -1.13
CA LEU A 78 -39.28 -1.09 -1.87
C LEU A 78 -39.66 -1.03 -3.36
N ALA A 79 -40.90 -0.66 -3.68
CA ALA A 79 -41.33 -0.48 -5.07
C ALA A 79 -40.51 0.60 -5.80
N THR A 80 -40.21 1.73 -5.13
CA THR A 80 -39.33 2.76 -5.68
C THR A 80 -37.91 2.25 -5.90
N VAL A 81 -37.35 1.48 -4.96
CA VAL A 81 -36.04 0.85 -5.12
C VAL A 81 -36.03 -0.09 -6.32
N VAL A 82 -37.00 -1.02 -6.42
CA VAL A 82 -37.09 -1.96 -7.53
C VAL A 82 -37.20 -1.24 -8.87
N ALA A 83 -37.96 -0.14 -8.95
CA ALA A 83 -38.09 0.64 -10.18
C ALA A 83 -36.76 1.21 -10.69
N LEU A 84 -35.79 1.52 -9.80
CA LEU A 84 -34.45 1.97 -10.20
C LEU A 84 -33.64 0.89 -10.93
N ALA A 85 -33.97 -0.38 -10.72
CA ALA A 85 -33.38 -1.49 -11.47
C ALA A 85 -33.92 -1.58 -12.91
N ASN A 86 -34.89 -0.73 -13.28
CA ASN A 86 -35.58 -0.73 -14.57
C ASN A 86 -36.06 -2.12 -15.04
N PRO A 87 -36.83 -2.86 -14.22
CA PRO A 87 -37.35 -4.16 -14.62
C PRO A 87 -38.34 -4.04 -15.79
N SER A 88 -38.33 -5.06 -16.64
CA SER A 88 -39.32 -5.31 -17.68
C SER A 88 -40.69 -5.63 -17.08
N GLU A 89 -41.74 -5.59 -17.91
CA GLU A 89 -43.10 -5.96 -17.50
C GLU A 89 -43.19 -7.39 -16.94
N ALA A 90 -42.42 -8.33 -17.52
CA ALA A 90 -42.38 -9.71 -17.06
C ALA A 90 -41.72 -9.84 -15.67
N GLU A 91 -40.60 -9.13 -15.45
CA GLU A 91 -39.92 -9.09 -14.15
C GLU A 91 -40.83 -8.43 -13.09
N TRP A 92 -41.57 -7.37 -13.45
CA TRP A 92 -42.57 -6.78 -12.55
C TRP A 92 -43.68 -7.76 -12.16
N ALA A 93 -44.20 -8.53 -13.12
CA ALA A 93 -45.24 -9.53 -12.87
C ALA A 93 -44.76 -10.68 -11.98
N GLY A 94 -43.45 -10.95 -11.97
CA GLY A 94 -42.82 -11.97 -11.13
C GLY A 94 -42.55 -11.57 -9.67
N ILE A 95 -42.77 -10.30 -9.30
CA ILE A 95 -42.49 -9.81 -7.95
C ILE A 95 -43.71 -10.00 -7.04
N ASP A 96 -43.57 -10.91 -6.07
CA ASP A 96 -44.54 -11.07 -4.98
C ASP A 96 -43.98 -10.44 -3.69
N TYR A 97 -44.57 -9.30 -3.28
CA TYR A 97 -44.21 -8.61 -2.04
C TYR A 97 -44.56 -9.36 -0.75
N ALA A 98 -45.38 -10.42 -0.82
CA ALA A 98 -45.64 -11.31 0.31
C ALA A 98 -44.49 -12.31 0.53
N GLN A 99 -43.65 -12.54 -0.49
CA GLN A 99 -42.50 -13.43 -0.44
C GLN A 99 -41.20 -12.66 -0.24
N ALA A 100 -40.23 -13.34 0.37
CA ALA A 100 -38.90 -12.78 0.55
C ALA A 100 -38.23 -12.55 -0.82
N PRO A 101 -37.48 -11.46 -1.03
CA PRO A 101 -36.92 -11.14 -2.33
C PRO A 101 -35.94 -12.17 -2.90
N ASP A 102 -35.28 -12.94 -2.04
CA ASP A 102 -34.40 -14.05 -2.44
C ASP A 102 -35.15 -15.21 -3.12
N GLN A 103 -36.49 -15.21 -3.07
CA GLN A 103 -37.36 -16.15 -3.78
C GLN A 103 -37.87 -15.58 -5.12
N TRP A 104 -37.61 -14.30 -5.43
CA TRP A 104 -38.03 -13.72 -6.70
C TRP A 104 -37.15 -14.26 -7.84
N PRO A 105 -37.75 -14.59 -9.01
CA PRO A 105 -36.99 -15.15 -10.15
C PRO A 105 -35.80 -14.29 -10.57
N ASP A 106 -35.95 -12.97 -10.51
CA ASP A 106 -34.98 -12.00 -11.04
C ASP A 106 -34.19 -11.25 -9.95
N PHE A 107 -34.18 -11.77 -8.71
CA PHE A 107 -33.54 -11.13 -7.56
C PHE A 107 -32.10 -10.70 -7.82
N ASP A 108 -31.31 -11.61 -8.36
CA ASP A 108 -29.90 -11.37 -8.67
C ASP A 108 -29.70 -10.34 -9.78
N ALA A 109 -30.54 -10.40 -10.83
CA ALA A 109 -30.48 -9.46 -11.94
C ALA A 109 -30.85 -8.04 -11.50
N LEU A 110 -31.90 -7.92 -10.68
CA LEU A 110 -32.30 -6.65 -10.06
C LEU A 110 -31.18 -6.07 -9.20
N ALA A 111 -30.58 -6.87 -8.33
CA ALA A 111 -29.47 -6.42 -7.47
C ALA A 111 -28.27 -5.93 -8.29
N ILE A 112 -27.92 -6.61 -9.39
CA ILE A 112 -26.84 -6.18 -10.29
C ILE A 112 -27.17 -4.82 -10.94
N ARG A 113 -28.39 -4.63 -11.45
CA ARG A 113 -28.80 -3.35 -12.06
C ARG A 113 -28.84 -2.19 -11.04
N LEU A 114 -29.11 -2.50 -9.77
CA LEU A 114 -29.07 -1.53 -8.68
C LEU A 114 -27.67 -1.05 -8.32
N VAL A 115 -26.60 -1.82 -8.59
CA VAL A 115 -25.21 -1.38 -8.37
C VAL A 115 -24.93 -0.07 -9.13
N ASN A 116 -25.38 0.01 -10.39
CA ASN A 116 -25.22 1.23 -11.21
C ASN A 116 -26.10 2.40 -10.74
N ASN A 117 -27.06 2.14 -9.84
CA ASN A 117 -27.98 3.11 -9.27
C ASN A 117 -27.84 3.21 -7.74
N TYR A 118 -26.71 2.77 -7.16
CA TYR A 118 -26.59 2.58 -5.70
C TYR A 118 -26.89 3.88 -4.95
N ALA A 119 -26.37 5.02 -5.42
CA ALA A 119 -26.58 6.32 -4.79
C ALA A 119 -28.05 6.76 -4.84
N ARG A 120 -28.77 6.43 -5.92
CA ARG A 120 -30.21 6.69 -6.07
C ARG A 120 -31.04 5.77 -5.19
N MET A 121 -30.65 4.50 -5.10
CA MET A 121 -31.27 3.51 -4.21
C MET A 121 -31.18 3.99 -2.76
N LEU A 122 -29.99 4.39 -2.30
CA LEU A 122 -29.80 4.88 -0.93
C LEU A 122 -30.46 6.25 -0.69
N ASN A 123 -30.81 6.98 -1.75
CA ASN A 123 -31.54 8.25 -1.67
C ASN A 123 -33.07 8.06 -1.54
N VAL A 124 -33.59 6.83 -1.68
CA VAL A 124 -35.02 6.56 -1.46
C VAL A 124 -35.35 6.79 0.01
N THR A 125 -36.34 7.65 0.28
CA THR A 125 -36.83 7.94 1.63
C THR A 125 -37.92 6.96 2.04
N VAL A 126 -38.01 6.70 3.35
CA VAL A 126 -39.12 5.95 3.95
C VAL A 126 -39.93 6.92 4.80
N ASP A 127 -41.23 7.04 4.54
CA ASP A 127 -42.08 8.02 5.23
C ASP A 127 -41.99 7.89 6.75
N GLY A 128 -41.69 8.99 7.45
CA GLY A 128 -41.54 9.00 8.92
C GLY A 128 -40.20 8.50 9.45
N GLU A 129 -39.25 8.14 8.58
CA GLU A 129 -37.86 7.83 8.96
C GLU A 129 -36.90 8.96 8.59
N ALA A 130 -35.68 8.92 9.16
CA ALA A 130 -34.61 9.84 8.79
C ALA A 130 -34.22 9.66 7.31
N ALA A 131 -33.71 10.74 6.70
CA ALA A 131 -33.38 10.72 5.27
C ALA A 131 -32.24 9.75 4.90
N ASP A 132 -31.44 9.32 5.86
CA ASP A 132 -30.36 8.33 5.71
C ASP A 132 -30.74 6.93 6.24
N TYR A 133 -32.02 6.69 6.52
CA TYR A 133 -32.51 5.43 7.11
C TYR A 133 -32.06 4.17 6.36
N LEU A 134 -32.02 4.20 5.02
CA LEU A 134 -31.50 3.06 4.25
C LEU A 134 -30.02 2.78 4.51
N LEU A 135 -29.21 3.84 4.67
CA LEU A 135 -27.78 3.73 4.96
C LEU A 135 -27.52 3.34 6.43
N TRP A 136 -28.21 4.01 7.35
CA TRP A 136 -27.95 3.89 8.77
C TRP A 136 -28.63 2.67 9.39
N ASP A 137 -29.94 2.51 9.20
CA ASP A 137 -30.76 1.53 9.92
C ASP A 137 -30.95 0.23 9.13
N VAL A 138 -31.09 0.31 7.80
CA VAL A 138 -31.25 -0.89 6.95
C VAL A 138 -29.90 -1.55 6.66
N LEU A 139 -28.94 -0.78 6.16
CA LEU A 139 -27.61 -1.32 5.91
C LEU A 139 -26.81 -1.48 7.20
N GLY A 140 -26.98 -0.64 8.21
CA GLY A 140 -26.10 -0.66 9.36
C GLY A 140 -24.67 -0.30 8.98
N ALA A 141 -24.49 0.60 8.00
CA ALA A 141 -23.21 0.83 7.33
C ALA A 141 -22.07 1.15 8.31
N ALA A 142 -22.34 1.99 9.32
CA ALA A 142 -21.36 2.32 10.36
C ALA A 142 -20.89 1.06 11.11
N THR A 143 -21.75 0.09 11.39
CA THR A 143 -21.38 -1.16 12.09
C THR A 143 -20.65 -2.12 11.15
N ILE A 144 -21.19 -2.34 9.95
CA ILE A 144 -20.63 -3.31 8.99
C ILE A 144 -19.23 -2.90 8.55
N TYR A 145 -19.07 -1.66 8.08
CA TYR A 145 -17.79 -1.18 7.53
C TYR A 145 -16.75 -0.82 8.60
N SER A 146 -17.13 -0.78 9.88
CA SER A 146 -16.19 -0.59 10.99
C SER A 146 -15.97 -1.85 11.81
N ASN A 147 -16.46 -3.01 11.35
CA ASN A 147 -16.35 -4.27 12.10
C ASN A 147 -14.89 -4.49 12.53
N PRO A 148 -14.59 -4.53 13.84
CA PRO A 148 -13.23 -4.65 14.34
C PRO A 148 -12.57 -5.99 13.99
N THR A 149 -13.33 -7.01 13.61
CA THR A 149 -12.79 -8.33 13.24
C THR A 149 -12.30 -8.40 11.79
N VAL A 150 -12.53 -7.35 10.99
CA VAL A 150 -12.06 -7.31 9.61
C VAL A 150 -10.65 -6.76 9.57
N GLU A 151 -9.71 -7.62 9.18
CA GLU A 151 -8.30 -7.27 9.08
C GLU A 151 -7.97 -6.59 7.74
N PRO A 152 -6.93 -5.73 7.70
CA PRO A 152 -6.45 -5.13 6.46
C PRO A 152 -5.94 -6.17 5.47
N ASP A 153 -6.21 -5.92 4.19
CA ASP A 153 -5.64 -6.73 3.08
C ASP A 153 -4.31 -6.18 2.55
N ALA A 154 -3.71 -6.89 1.58
CA ALA A 154 -2.46 -6.55 0.90
C ALA A 154 -2.37 -5.09 0.45
N GLU A 155 -3.44 -4.52 -0.14
CA GLU A 155 -3.47 -3.12 -0.58
C GLU A 155 -3.23 -2.16 0.57
N HIS A 156 -3.98 -2.34 1.66
CA HIS A 156 -3.91 -1.50 2.85
C HIS A 156 -2.54 -1.58 3.52
N LEU A 157 -1.99 -2.79 3.61
CA LEU A 157 -0.66 -3.04 4.16
C LEU A 157 0.44 -2.40 3.32
N CYS A 158 0.35 -2.48 1.98
CA CYS A 158 1.30 -1.83 1.10
C CYS A 158 1.18 -0.31 1.15
N LEU A 159 -0.03 0.25 1.18
CA LEU A 159 -0.26 1.69 1.37
C LEU A 159 0.33 2.19 2.69
N ALA A 160 0.13 1.45 3.77
CA ALA A 160 0.70 1.77 5.07
C ALA A 160 2.24 1.70 5.05
N ALA A 161 2.83 0.69 4.41
CA ALA A 161 4.28 0.61 4.25
C ALA A 161 4.85 1.76 3.40
N LEU A 162 4.20 2.11 2.28
CA LEU A 162 4.56 3.26 1.44
C LEU A 162 4.43 4.59 2.20
N ALA A 163 3.41 4.74 3.04
CA ALA A 163 3.25 5.88 3.94
C ALA A 163 4.37 5.94 4.98
N ILE A 164 4.76 4.81 5.57
CA ILE A 164 5.89 4.72 6.52
C ILE A 164 7.22 5.06 5.81
N GLU A 165 7.40 4.64 4.57
CA GLU A 165 8.51 5.02 3.69
C GLU A 165 8.42 6.48 3.19
N GLY A 166 7.36 7.22 3.49
CA GLY A 166 7.24 8.64 3.14
C GLY A 166 6.96 8.92 1.65
N VAL A 167 6.48 7.93 0.90
CA VAL A 167 6.23 8.02 -0.55
C VAL A 167 4.74 8.01 -0.92
N ALA A 168 3.86 8.00 0.08
CA ALA A 168 2.41 8.10 -0.06
C ALA A 168 1.86 9.15 0.92
N SER A 169 2.26 10.41 0.74
CA SER A 169 1.92 11.49 1.68
C SER A 169 0.44 11.89 1.68
N GLU A 170 -0.23 11.82 0.52
CA GLU A 170 -1.62 12.27 0.37
C GLU A 170 -2.50 11.14 -0.17
N LEU A 171 -3.53 10.80 0.61
CA LEU A 171 -4.44 9.69 0.35
C LEU A 171 -5.92 10.14 0.43
N PRO A 172 -6.50 10.81 -0.57
CA PRO A 172 -7.95 11.02 -0.62
C PRO A 172 -8.69 9.69 -0.78
N SER A 173 -9.74 9.47 0.00
CA SER A 173 -10.52 8.23 -0.05
C SER A 173 -12.02 8.45 0.06
N ALA A 174 -12.76 7.75 -0.81
CA ALA A 174 -14.21 7.59 -0.75
C ALA A 174 -14.65 6.46 0.20
N ASN A 175 -13.70 5.68 0.74
CA ASN A 175 -14.02 4.49 1.52
C ASN A 175 -14.39 4.85 2.95
N TRP A 176 -15.45 4.23 3.48
CA TRP A 176 -15.87 4.44 4.86
C TRP A 176 -15.06 3.60 5.85
N ASP A 177 -14.56 2.44 5.44
CA ASP A 177 -13.89 1.49 6.32
C ASP A 177 -12.54 2.00 6.84
N PRO A 178 -12.10 1.56 8.03
CA PRO A 178 -10.86 2.03 8.65
C PRO A 178 -9.64 1.16 8.30
N LEU A 179 -9.62 0.44 7.17
CA LEU A 179 -8.58 -0.58 6.93
C LEU A 179 -7.18 0.00 6.67
N VAL A 180 -7.07 1.17 6.04
CA VAL A 180 -5.76 1.86 5.88
C VAL A 180 -5.24 2.31 7.25
N GLU A 181 -6.11 2.87 8.09
CA GLU A 181 -5.78 3.29 9.44
C GLU A 181 -5.29 2.12 10.29
N ARG A 182 -6.00 0.99 10.25
CA ARG A 182 -5.61 -0.25 10.94
C ARG A 182 -4.28 -0.79 10.43
N ALA A 183 -4.03 -0.77 9.13
CA ALA A 183 -2.76 -1.19 8.57
C ALA A 183 -1.60 -0.32 9.07
N VAL A 184 -1.78 1.01 9.17
CA VAL A 184 -0.76 1.89 9.76
C VAL A 184 -0.53 1.58 11.22
N ILE A 185 -1.59 1.38 12.02
CA ILE A 185 -1.45 1.01 13.45
C ILE A 185 -0.70 -0.31 13.60
N LEU A 186 -1.04 -1.32 12.79
CA LEU A 186 -0.37 -2.62 12.80
C LEU A 186 1.13 -2.50 12.49
N LEU A 187 1.48 -1.70 11.48
CA LEU A 187 2.85 -1.63 10.99
C LEU A 187 3.72 -0.63 11.76
N ALA A 188 3.18 0.49 12.23
CA ALA A 188 3.93 1.56 12.89
C ALA A 188 3.63 1.70 14.40
N GLY A 189 2.72 0.90 14.95
CA GLY A 189 2.35 0.96 16.36
C GLY A 189 1.83 2.34 16.77
N ALA A 190 2.36 2.88 17.88
CA ALA A 190 1.97 4.19 18.42
C ALA A 190 2.58 5.40 17.68
N GLN A 191 3.38 5.18 16.63
CA GLN A 191 4.06 6.28 15.93
C GLN A 191 3.05 7.17 15.17
N PRO A 192 3.18 8.50 15.24
CA PRO A 192 2.23 9.43 14.60
C PRO A 192 2.51 9.58 13.09
N ILE A 193 2.41 8.48 12.33
CA ILE A 193 2.69 8.44 10.88
C ILE A 193 1.55 9.02 10.07
N LEU A 194 0.30 8.68 10.44
CA LEU A 194 -0.90 9.02 9.68
C LEU A 194 -1.74 10.07 10.39
N ARG A 195 -2.17 11.10 9.66
CA ARG A 195 -3.28 11.99 10.03
C ARG A 195 -4.53 11.54 9.28
N VAL A 196 -5.64 11.35 9.99
CA VAL A 196 -6.94 11.02 9.40
C VAL A 196 -7.83 12.26 9.47
N VAL A 197 -8.35 12.69 8.33
CA VAL A 197 -9.20 13.88 8.19
C VAL A 197 -10.57 13.42 7.71
N VAL A 198 -11.59 13.57 8.56
CA VAL A 198 -12.98 13.18 8.24
C VAL A 198 -13.87 14.42 8.27
N ALA A 199 -13.76 15.21 9.33
CA ALA A 199 -14.52 16.43 9.51
C ALA A 199 -13.74 17.67 9.02
N PRO A 200 -14.42 18.77 8.66
CA PRO A 200 -13.76 20.01 8.25
C PRO A 200 -12.74 20.56 9.24
N ASN A 201 -12.97 20.40 10.55
CA ASN A 201 -12.02 20.89 11.57
C ASN A 201 -10.73 20.09 11.64
N ASP A 202 -10.70 18.85 11.14
CA ASP A 202 -9.51 18.00 11.17
C ASP A 202 -8.40 18.54 10.28
N VAL A 203 -8.72 19.36 9.28
CA VAL A 203 -7.72 20.00 8.40
C VAL A 203 -6.77 20.92 9.18
N ARG A 204 -7.19 21.39 10.36
CA ARG A 204 -6.38 22.25 11.25
C ARG A 204 -5.29 21.47 11.98
N GLN A 205 -5.41 20.14 12.08
CA GLN A 205 -4.40 19.31 12.72
C GLN A 205 -3.10 19.35 11.90
N GLY A 206 -1.94 19.33 12.56
CA GLY A 206 -0.65 19.34 11.87
C GLY A 206 -0.49 18.15 10.93
N ARG A 207 0.01 18.42 9.71
CA ARG A 207 0.28 17.37 8.72
C ARG A 207 1.27 16.34 9.29
N ARG A 208 1.05 15.08 8.95
CA ARG A 208 1.95 13.97 9.27
C ARG A 208 2.64 13.46 8.01
N ARG A 209 3.44 12.40 8.15
CA ARG A 209 4.14 11.77 7.01
C ARG A 209 3.13 11.33 5.94
N ALA A 210 1.98 10.82 6.35
CA ALA A 210 0.83 10.56 5.48
C ALA A 210 -0.45 11.21 6.01
N ASN A 211 -1.34 11.58 5.10
CA ASN A 211 -2.60 12.26 5.37
C ASN A 211 -3.73 11.59 4.57
N LEU A 212 -4.66 10.94 5.28
CA LEU A 212 -5.82 10.25 4.72
C LEU A 212 -7.05 11.16 4.83
N TYR A 213 -7.64 11.53 3.69
CA TYR A 213 -8.81 12.41 3.61
C TYR A 213 -10.05 11.59 3.28
N LYS A 214 -10.86 11.27 4.28
CA LYS A 214 -12.05 10.44 4.13
C LYS A 214 -13.26 11.31 3.78
N PHE A 215 -13.30 11.77 2.54
CA PHE A 215 -14.24 12.79 2.10
C PHE A 215 -15.69 12.29 1.94
N HIS A 216 -15.89 10.97 1.97
CA HIS A 216 -17.21 10.34 2.11
C HIS A 216 -17.52 9.87 3.53
N GLY A 217 -16.72 10.26 4.53
CA GLY A 217 -16.91 9.93 5.92
C GLY A 217 -16.14 8.69 6.38
N CYS A 218 -16.28 8.34 7.65
CA CYS A 218 -15.64 7.17 8.26
C CYS A 218 -16.65 6.39 9.09
N ALA A 219 -16.85 5.11 8.76
CA ALA A 219 -17.80 4.23 9.44
C ALA A 219 -17.47 4.08 10.93
N GLN A 220 -16.17 3.98 11.26
CA GLN A 220 -15.73 3.87 12.65
C GLN A 220 -16.01 5.17 13.42
N ALA A 221 -15.64 6.34 12.87
CA ALA A 221 -15.92 7.62 13.52
C ALA A 221 -17.43 7.86 13.69
N ALA A 222 -18.23 7.51 12.68
CA ALA A 222 -19.69 7.60 12.72
C ALA A 222 -20.31 6.67 13.76
N ARG A 223 -19.79 5.45 13.92
CA ARG A 223 -20.23 4.52 14.98
C ARG A 223 -19.87 5.05 16.37
N ASP A 224 -18.63 5.47 16.54
CA ASP A 224 -18.08 5.83 17.85
C ASP A 224 -18.60 7.20 18.33
N ASN A 225 -18.88 8.12 17.40
CA ASN A 225 -19.51 9.42 17.69
C ASN A 225 -20.53 9.82 16.58
N PRO A 226 -21.76 9.30 16.65
CA PRO A 226 -22.78 9.56 15.64
C PRO A 226 -23.19 11.04 15.53
N ALA A 227 -23.14 11.80 16.62
CA ALA A 227 -23.58 13.19 16.63
C ALA A 227 -22.76 14.06 15.67
N ASP A 228 -21.45 13.81 15.62
CA ASP A 228 -20.53 14.60 14.80
C ASP A 228 -20.28 13.98 13.42
N PHE A 229 -20.34 12.65 13.29
CA PHE A 229 -19.86 11.95 12.09
C PHE A 229 -20.93 11.22 11.28
N ARG A 230 -22.14 10.97 11.80
CA ARG A 230 -23.21 10.29 11.03
C ARG A 230 -23.56 11.06 9.76
N ALA A 231 -23.73 12.38 9.88
CA ALA A 231 -24.08 13.25 8.75
C ALA A 231 -22.98 13.33 7.68
N LEU A 232 -21.74 12.95 8.04
CA LEU A 232 -20.58 12.95 7.15
C LEU A 232 -20.47 11.66 6.33
N LEU A 233 -21.27 10.62 6.61
CA LEU A 233 -21.35 9.45 5.74
C LEU A 233 -22.11 9.83 4.46
N VAL A 234 -21.37 9.87 3.35
CA VAL A 234 -21.86 10.24 2.03
C VAL A 234 -22.09 8.98 1.23
N ALA A 235 -23.35 8.71 0.89
CA ALA A 235 -23.74 7.56 0.06
C ALA A 235 -24.88 7.88 -0.91
N ARG A 236 -25.66 8.92 -0.62
CA ARG A 236 -26.91 9.24 -1.32
C ARG A 236 -26.67 10.20 -2.45
N GLN A 237 -27.47 10.07 -3.51
CA GLN A 237 -27.36 10.90 -4.71
C GLN A 237 -27.39 12.40 -4.39
N ASN A 238 -28.25 12.85 -3.46
CA ASN A 238 -28.33 14.26 -3.08
C ASN A 238 -27.05 14.76 -2.36
N GLN A 239 -26.47 13.94 -1.48
CA GLN A 239 -25.23 14.25 -0.79
C GLN A 239 -24.07 14.33 -1.77
N ILE A 240 -23.98 13.37 -2.69
CA ILE A 240 -22.94 13.31 -3.72
C ILE A 240 -23.05 14.54 -4.65
N ASN A 241 -24.21 14.80 -5.25
CA ASN A 241 -24.36 15.93 -6.18
C ASN A 241 -24.13 17.30 -5.51
N GLY A 242 -24.56 17.46 -4.25
CA GLY A 242 -24.37 18.69 -3.49
C GLY A 242 -23.04 18.76 -2.73
N TRP A 243 -22.16 17.76 -2.84
CA TRP A 243 -21.06 17.57 -1.89
C TRP A 243 -20.11 18.77 -1.85
N VAL A 244 -19.69 19.28 -3.01
CA VAL A 244 -18.74 20.41 -3.09
C VAL A 244 -19.31 21.67 -2.44
N ALA A 245 -20.59 21.98 -2.71
CA ALA A 245 -21.26 23.14 -2.12
C ALA A 245 -21.42 23.01 -0.60
N ASN A 246 -21.65 21.79 -0.11
CA ASN A 246 -21.83 21.51 1.31
C ASN A 246 -20.51 21.31 2.08
N ASN A 247 -19.37 21.23 1.39
CA ASN A 247 -18.05 21.01 1.98
C ASN A 247 -17.06 22.11 1.55
N PRO A 248 -17.29 23.39 1.93
CA PRO A 248 -16.48 24.52 1.47
C PRO A 248 -15.03 24.52 1.98
N VAL A 249 -14.70 23.63 2.91
CA VAL A 249 -13.33 23.46 3.44
C VAL A 249 -12.62 22.29 2.75
N MET A 250 -13.22 21.10 2.77
CA MET A 250 -12.60 19.90 2.21
C MET A 250 -12.52 19.96 0.68
N GLY A 251 -13.54 20.50 0.00
CA GLY A 251 -13.59 20.60 -1.45
C GLY A 251 -12.38 21.34 -2.04
N PRO A 252 -12.17 22.62 -1.69
CA PRO A 252 -11.01 23.38 -2.16
C PRO A 252 -9.67 22.74 -1.78
N PHE A 253 -9.58 22.09 -0.62
CA PHE A 253 -8.38 21.38 -0.21
C PHE A 253 -8.04 20.22 -1.17
N LEU A 254 -9.04 19.37 -1.50
CA LEU A 254 -8.86 18.26 -2.44
C LEU A 254 -8.60 18.76 -3.87
N THR A 255 -9.28 19.82 -4.30
CA THR A 255 -9.00 20.47 -5.60
C THR A 255 -7.55 20.92 -5.69
N ASN A 256 -7.01 21.52 -4.62
CA ASN A 256 -5.60 21.93 -4.59
C ASN A 256 -4.63 20.74 -4.70
N LEU A 257 -4.96 19.57 -4.13
CA LEU A 257 -4.15 18.36 -4.33
C LEU A 257 -4.10 17.95 -5.81
N ILE A 258 -5.25 17.95 -6.50
CA ILE A 258 -5.34 17.60 -7.93
C ILE A 258 -4.53 18.58 -8.79
N VAL A 259 -4.57 19.86 -8.44
CA VAL A 259 -3.82 20.93 -9.13
C VAL A 259 -2.30 20.78 -8.94
N THR A 260 -1.85 20.36 -7.76
CA THR A 260 -0.42 20.43 -7.38
C THR A 260 0.35 19.12 -7.52
N LYS A 261 -0.34 17.98 -7.56
CA LYS A 261 0.26 16.66 -7.67
C LYS A 261 -0.47 15.80 -8.73
N PRO A 262 0.27 15.07 -9.59
CA PRO A 262 -0.30 13.99 -10.38
C PRO A 262 -1.12 13.01 -9.54
N THR A 263 -2.09 12.35 -10.17
CA THR A 263 -3.05 11.47 -9.51
C THR A 263 -2.84 10.01 -9.93
N LEU A 264 -2.72 9.13 -8.93
CA LEU A 264 -2.76 7.68 -9.10
C LEU A 264 -4.06 7.15 -8.48
N MET A 265 -4.94 6.60 -9.31
CA MET A 265 -6.23 6.07 -8.90
C MET A 265 -6.18 4.56 -8.68
N LEU A 266 -6.63 4.12 -7.50
CA LEU A 266 -6.60 2.74 -7.06
C LEU A 266 -8.00 2.29 -6.65
N GLY A 267 -8.57 1.35 -7.41
CA GLY A 267 -9.91 0.81 -7.12
C GLY A 267 -11.03 1.85 -7.17
N LEU A 268 -10.84 2.94 -7.92
CA LEU A 268 -11.77 4.06 -8.03
C LEU A 268 -12.37 4.13 -9.43
N SER A 269 -13.68 3.88 -9.52
CA SER A 269 -14.42 3.96 -10.79
C SER A 269 -14.65 5.40 -11.27
N ALA A 270 -14.60 6.38 -10.37
CA ALA A 270 -14.98 7.77 -10.62
C ALA A 270 -16.46 7.97 -11.06
N GLN A 271 -17.35 7.01 -10.71
CA GLN A 271 -18.79 7.08 -10.97
C GLN A 271 -19.49 8.24 -10.24
N ASP A 272 -18.95 8.65 -9.09
CA ASP A 272 -19.58 9.68 -8.27
C ASP A 272 -19.33 11.09 -8.82
N SER A 273 -20.43 11.84 -8.99
CA SER A 273 -20.41 13.17 -9.60
C SER A 273 -19.60 14.20 -8.82
N ASN A 274 -19.45 14.03 -7.49
CA ASN A 274 -18.60 14.93 -6.71
C ASN A 274 -17.12 14.78 -7.05
N ILE A 275 -16.67 13.55 -7.36
CA ILE A 275 -15.29 13.30 -7.78
C ILE A 275 -15.07 13.96 -9.13
N GLN A 276 -15.93 13.69 -10.12
CA GLN A 276 -15.87 14.36 -11.43
C GLN A 276 -15.87 15.90 -11.29
N GLY A 277 -16.71 16.45 -10.41
CA GLY A 277 -16.77 17.88 -10.12
C GLY A 277 -15.49 18.45 -9.51
N LEU A 278 -14.80 17.72 -8.63
CA LEU A 278 -13.51 18.14 -8.05
C LEU A 278 -12.43 18.24 -9.12
N PHE A 279 -12.34 17.26 -10.02
CA PHE A 279 -11.36 17.25 -11.10
C PHE A 279 -11.68 18.29 -12.18
N ALA A 280 -12.95 18.53 -12.49
CA ALA A 280 -13.37 19.61 -13.37
C ALA A 280 -13.01 20.99 -12.78
N ALA A 281 -13.24 21.18 -11.47
CA ALA A 281 -12.85 22.41 -10.79
C ALA A 281 -11.32 22.61 -10.81
N ALA A 282 -10.54 21.54 -10.60
CA ALA A 282 -9.09 21.57 -10.68
C ALA A 282 -8.62 21.94 -12.11
N GLN A 283 -9.20 21.32 -13.13
CA GLN A 283 -8.92 21.63 -14.54
C GLN A 283 -9.19 23.11 -14.85
N ALA A 284 -10.30 23.67 -14.37
CA ALA A 284 -10.64 25.07 -14.58
C ALA A 284 -9.68 26.02 -13.85
N GLN A 285 -9.12 25.61 -12.70
CA GLN A 285 -8.13 26.40 -11.96
C GLN A 285 -6.74 26.35 -12.60
N MET A 286 -6.25 25.14 -12.90
CA MET A 286 -4.96 24.92 -13.52
C MET A 286 -4.94 23.55 -14.21
N ALA A 287 -5.16 23.58 -15.54
CA ALA A 287 -5.18 22.37 -16.33
C ALA A 287 -3.80 21.73 -16.47
N TRP A 288 -3.73 20.41 -16.26
CA TRP A 288 -2.60 19.60 -16.72
C TRP A 288 -2.60 19.54 -18.25
N ARG A 289 -1.41 19.61 -18.84
CA ARG A 289 -1.21 19.50 -20.30
C ARG A 289 -0.77 18.09 -20.65
N TRP A 290 -1.16 17.64 -21.83
CA TRP A 290 -0.64 16.40 -22.40
C TRP A 290 0.36 16.69 -23.55
N PRO A 291 1.52 16.00 -23.60
CA PRO A 291 2.02 15.05 -22.60
C PRO A 291 2.52 15.74 -21.32
N SER A 292 2.50 15.01 -20.21
CA SER A 292 3.03 15.43 -18.91
C SER A 292 4.03 14.39 -18.39
N HIS A 293 5.10 14.84 -17.75
CA HIS A 293 6.15 13.97 -17.21
C HIS A 293 6.39 14.29 -15.71
N PRO A 294 5.98 13.41 -14.77
CA PRO A 294 5.32 12.13 -15.01
C PRO A 294 3.85 12.30 -15.47
N PRO A 295 3.18 11.23 -15.95
CA PRO A 295 1.77 11.27 -16.35
C PRO A 295 0.87 11.86 -15.26
N ALA A 296 0.07 12.89 -15.59
CA ALA A 296 -0.75 13.60 -14.61
C ALA A 296 -1.86 12.74 -14.01
N TYR A 297 -2.33 11.73 -14.74
CA TYR A 297 -3.38 10.81 -14.29
C TYR A 297 -3.03 9.38 -14.67
N ALA A 298 -3.08 8.47 -13.69
CA ALA A 298 -2.85 7.05 -13.86
C ALA A 298 -3.95 6.23 -13.16
N PHE A 299 -4.41 5.16 -13.80
CA PHE A 299 -5.48 4.27 -13.31
C PHE A 299 -4.98 2.82 -13.23
N SER A 300 -5.15 2.21 -12.06
CA SER A 300 -4.81 0.80 -11.82
C SER A 300 -5.99 -0.10 -12.19
N GLU A 301 -6.06 -0.51 -13.46
CA GLU A 301 -7.20 -1.25 -14.03
C GLU A 301 -6.77 -2.23 -15.13
N ASN A 302 -7.65 -3.15 -15.55
CA ASN A 302 -7.38 -3.94 -16.76
C ASN A 302 -7.58 -3.13 -18.06
N ALA A 303 -8.57 -2.25 -18.05
CA ALA A 303 -8.92 -1.34 -19.12
C ALA A 303 -9.62 -0.13 -18.50
N LEU A 304 -9.59 1.03 -19.17
CA LEU A 304 -10.30 2.20 -18.70
C LEU A 304 -11.82 1.95 -18.77
N GLY A 305 -12.52 2.30 -17.69
CA GLY A 305 -13.98 2.32 -17.67
C GLY A 305 -14.56 3.63 -18.23
N GLY A 306 -15.83 3.63 -18.62
CA GLY A 306 -16.47 4.81 -19.23
C GLY A 306 -16.43 6.08 -18.36
N ASP A 307 -16.51 5.95 -17.03
CA ASP A 307 -16.38 7.08 -16.10
C ASP A 307 -14.94 7.61 -16.01
N GLN A 308 -13.93 6.74 -16.19
CA GLN A 308 -12.51 7.11 -16.22
C GLN A 308 -12.16 7.77 -17.55
N GLU A 309 -12.70 7.27 -18.67
CA GLU A 309 -12.59 7.92 -19.98
C GLU A 309 -13.24 9.31 -19.96
N SER A 310 -14.43 9.43 -19.35
CA SER A 310 -15.11 10.71 -19.16
C SER A 310 -14.29 11.65 -18.28
N LEU A 311 -13.64 11.14 -17.25
CA LEU A 311 -12.73 11.93 -16.42
C LEU A 311 -11.54 12.45 -17.24
N LEU A 312 -10.91 11.61 -18.06
CA LEU A 312 -9.81 11.99 -18.95
C LEU A 312 -10.23 13.09 -19.96
N GLN A 313 -11.43 12.95 -20.53
CA GLN A 313 -12.05 13.97 -21.38
C GLN A 313 -12.21 15.30 -20.65
N ASN A 314 -12.63 15.26 -19.38
CA ASN A 314 -12.82 16.46 -18.57
C ASN A 314 -11.49 17.14 -18.20
N VAL A 315 -10.48 16.37 -17.77
CA VAL A 315 -9.24 16.94 -17.24
C VAL A 315 -8.27 17.41 -18.32
N TYR A 316 -8.19 16.73 -19.45
CA TYR A 316 -7.32 17.13 -20.57
C TYR A 316 -8.05 18.02 -21.57
N HIS A 317 -9.39 17.95 -21.65
CA HIS A 317 -10.29 18.79 -22.43
C HIS A 317 -9.83 19.11 -23.85
N ARG A 318 -8.98 20.14 -24.03
CA ARG A 318 -8.44 20.57 -25.33
C ARG A 318 -7.45 19.57 -25.93
N ASP A 319 -6.77 18.80 -25.09
CA ASP A 319 -5.73 17.88 -25.53
C ASP A 319 -6.32 16.48 -25.83
N TYR A 320 -7.55 16.20 -25.39
CA TYR A 320 -8.27 14.93 -25.63
C TYR A 320 -8.94 14.91 -27.02
N VAL A 321 -8.11 14.92 -28.06
CA VAL A 321 -8.54 14.87 -29.47
C VAL A 321 -8.32 13.48 -30.07
N PRO A 322 -9.01 13.10 -31.17
CA PRO A 322 -8.86 11.77 -31.77
C PRO A 322 -7.42 11.35 -32.09
N ALA A 323 -6.54 12.31 -32.41
CA ALA A 323 -5.14 12.05 -32.70
C ALA A 323 -4.32 11.64 -31.47
N ASN A 324 -4.61 12.20 -30.28
CA ASN A 324 -3.85 11.97 -29.05
C ASN A 324 -4.46 10.86 -28.19
N ARG A 325 -5.76 10.61 -28.33
CA ARG A 325 -6.55 9.74 -27.46
C ARG A 325 -5.91 8.37 -27.21
N PRO A 326 -5.49 7.59 -28.23
CA PRO A 326 -4.97 6.24 -27.99
C PRO A 326 -3.69 6.22 -27.13
N GLU A 327 -2.79 7.18 -27.34
CA GLU A 327 -1.54 7.29 -26.58
C GLU A 327 -1.81 7.75 -25.15
N MET A 328 -2.71 8.73 -24.97
CA MET A 328 -3.12 9.22 -23.65
C MET A 328 -3.81 8.15 -22.80
N GLU A 329 -4.71 7.36 -23.39
CA GLU A 329 -5.36 6.23 -22.71
C GLU A 329 -4.35 5.14 -22.35
N THR A 330 -3.42 4.85 -23.27
CA THR A 330 -2.34 3.90 -23.03
C THR A 330 -1.42 4.38 -21.92
N GLU A 331 -1.07 5.67 -21.87
CA GLU A 331 -0.23 6.31 -20.83
C GLU A 331 -0.92 6.27 -19.46
N ALA A 332 -2.20 6.62 -19.41
CA ALA A 332 -2.99 6.65 -18.18
C ALA A 332 -3.30 5.26 -17.62
N LEU A 333 -3.42 4.22 -18.45
CA LEU A 333 -3.70 2.87 -17.99
C LEU A 333 -2.45 2.18 -17.42
N VAL A 334 -2.49 1.83 -16.14
CA VAL A 334 -1.55 0.91 -15.50
C VAL A 334 -2.24 -0.45 -15.42
N GLN A 335 -1.84 -1.39 -16.27
CA GLN A 335 -2.52 -2.68 -16.44
C GLN A 335 -2.24 -3.69 -15.32
N ALA A 336 -2.54 -3.31 -14.09
CA ALA A 336 -2.43 -4.11 -12.88
C ALA A 336 -3.46 -3.58 -11.86
N TYR A 337 -4.17 -4.48 -11.18
CA TYR A 337 -5.02 -4.09 -10.05
C TYR A 337 -4.19 -3.70 -8.82
N ALA A 338 -4.84 -3.10 -7.83
CA ALA A 338 -4.17 -2.48 -6.68
C ALA A 338 -3.21 -3.43 -5.93
N LYS A 339 -3.58 -4.71 -5.71
CA LYS A 339 -2.71 -5.66 -4.99
C LYS A 339 -1.35 -5.87 -5.66
N PRO A 340 -1.25 -6.37 -6.91
CA PRO A 340 0.05 -6.55 -7.56
C PRO A 340 0.77 -5.21 -7.80
N LEU A 341 0.03 -4.13 -8.10
CA LEU A 341 0.63 -2.82 -8.32
C LEU A 341 1.30 -2.26 -7.06
N LEU A 342 0.59 -2.20 -5.93
CA LEU A 342 1.09 -1.62 -4.69
C LEU A 342 2.25 -2.44 -4.11
N LEU A 343 2.18 -3.78 -4.18
CA LEU A 343 3.29 -4.63 -3.74
C LEU A 343 4.54 -4.42 -4.63
N SER A 344 4.35 -4.28 -5.94
CA SER A 344 5.46 -4.00 -6.86
C SER A 344 6.04 -2.60 -6.66
N LEU A 345 5.21 -1.58 -6.42
CA LEU A 345 5.64 -0.23 -6.07
C LEU A 345 6.43 -0.23 -4.75
N LEU A 346 5.99 -0.98 -3.74
CA LEU A 346 6.74 -1.13 -2.49
C LEU A 346 8.13 -1.72 -2.76
N LEU A 347 8.22 -2.85 -3.46
CA LEU A 347 9.50 -3.48 -3.81
C LEU A 347 10.40 -2.55 -4.65
N TYR A 348 9.81 -1.79 -5.58
CA TYR A 348 10.51 -0.78 -6.37
C TYR A 348 11.09 0.30 -5.44
N VAL A 349 10.27 0.90 -4.58
CA VAL A 349 10.70 1.97 -3.65
C VAL A 349 11.81 1.50 -2.74
N LEU A 350 11.67 0.33 -2.09
CA LEU A 350 12.71 -0.19 -1.19
C LEU A 350 14.03 -0.39 -1.93
N THR A 351 13.98 -0.93 -3.14
CA THR A 351 15.16 -1.18 -3.95
C THR A 351 15.78 0.13 -4.47
N SER A 352 14.97 1.10 -4.90
CA SER A 352 15.44 2.41 -5.34
C SER A 352 16.12 3.18 -4.20
N LYS A 353 15.59 3.09 -2.98
CA LYS A 353 16.25 3.66 -1.79
C LYS A 353 17.59 2.99 -1.51
N LEU A 354 17.67 1.66 -1.56
CA LEU A 354 18.95 0.96 -1.41
C LEU A 354 19.95 1.35 -2.50
N LYS A 355 19.52 1.47 -3.76
CA LYS A 355 20.37 1.94 -4.87
C LYS A 355 20.90 3.34 -4.63
N MET A 356 20.05 4.24 -4.12
CA MET A 356 20.44 5.60 -3.71
C MET A 356 21.56 5.50 -2.66
N LEU A 357 21.33 4.73 -1.58
CA LEU A 357 22.26 4.56 -0.48
C LEU A 357 23.62 3.99 -0.91
N VAL A 358 23.65 3.05 -1.87
CA VAL A 358 24.90 2.59 -2.48
C VAL A 358 25.67 3.75 -3.09
N GLY A 359 24.97 4.66 -3.78
CA GLY A 359 25.59 5.82 -4.41
C GLY A 359 26.15 6.87 -3.45
N HIS A 360 25.64 6.94 -2.22
CA HIS A 360 26.12 7.82 -1.16
C HIS A 360 27.16 7.17 -0.24
N GLY A 361 27.19 5.83 -0.16
CA GLY A 361 27.95 5.11 0.86
C GLY A 361 29.45 5.08 0.70
N VAL A 362 29.97 5.29 -0.52
CA VAL A 362 31.40 5.12 -0.81
C VAL A 362 31.88 6.19 -1.80
N ALA A 363 32.79 7.06 -1.33
CA ALA A 363 33.56 7.92 -2.22
C ALA A 363 34.51 7.05 -3.09
N GLY A 364 34.56 7.33 -4.39
CA GLY A 364 35.49 6.63 -5.31
C GLY A 364 35.02 5.28 -5.83
N LEU A 365 33.74 4.92 -5.66
CA LEU A 365 33.13 3.80 -6.39
C LEU A 365 32.84 4.24 -7.84
N ALA A 366 33.46 3.57 -8.82
CA ALA A 366 33.23 3.84 -10.24
C ALA A 366 31.79 3.50 -10.65
N ASP A 367 31.25 4.20 -11.64
CA ASP A 367 29.86 4.00 -12.10
C ASP A 367 29.59 2.55 -12.52
N ALA A 368 30.51 1.93 -13.26
CA ALA A 368 30.38 0.53 -13.66
C ALA A 368 30.32 -0.46 -12.48
N ASP A 369 31.02 -0.16 -11.38
CA ASP A 369 30.98 -0.98 -10.17
C ASP A 369 29.71 -0.71 -9.35
N ARG A 370 29.24 0.54 -9.32
CA ARG A 370 27.93 0.93 -8.77
C ARG A 370 26.79 0.19 -9.47
N ASP A 371 26.82 0.13 -10.80
CA ASP A 371 25.82 -0.56 -11.61
C ASP A 371 25.76 -2.06 -11.30
N LYS A 372 26.91 -2.70 -11.03
CA LYS A 372 26.93 -4.10 -10.58
C LYS A 372 26.21 -4.27 -9.24
N LEU A 373 26.49 -3.43 -8.25
CA LEU A 373 25.79 -3.48 -6.95
C LEU A 373 24.28 -3.24 -7.11
N HIS A 374 23.90 -2.29 -7.97
CA HIS A 374 22.50 -2.06 -8.33
C HIS A 374 21.87 -3.27 -8.99
N GLY A 375 22.60 -3.96 -9.87
CA GLY A 375 22.22 -5.23 -10.49
C GLY A 375 21.97 -6.33 -9.46
N GLY A 376 22.86 -6.47 -8.47
CA GLY A 376 22.67 -7.39 -7.35
C GLY A 376 21.40 -7.10 -6.54
N LEU A 377 21.15 -5.84 -6.21
CA LEU A 377 19.91 -5.43 -5.51
C LEU A 377 18.66 -5.76 -6.34
N VAL A 378 18.69 -5.49 -7.65
CA VAL A 378 17.61 -5.85 -8.57
C VAL A 378 17.40 -7.36 -8.61
N HIS A 379 18.48 -8.14 -8.71
CA HIS A 379 18.39 -9.59 -8.75
C HIS A 379 17.73 -10.14 -7.48
N ALA A 380 18.16 -9.68 -6.30
CA ALA A 380 17.56 -10.08 -5.03
C ALA A 380 16.08 -9.70 -4.93
N ARG A 381 15.71 -8.47 -5.32
CA ARG A 381 14.31 -8.02 -5.39
C ARG A 381 13.49 -8.90 -6.32
N ASN A 382 14.03 -9.26 -7.49
CA ASN A 382 13.31 -10.06 -8.48
C ASN A 382 13.06 -11.49 -7.97
N ALA A 383 14.05 -12.10 -7.32
CA ALA A 383 13.88 -13.40 -6.67
C ALA A 383 12.80 -13.38 -5.58
N ILE A 384 12.70 -12.26 -4.83
CA ILE A 384 11.59 -12.05 -3.88
C ILE A 384 10.26 -11.91 -4.62
N ALA A 385 10.20 -11.10 -5.68
CA ALA A 385 8.99 -10.88 -6.47
C ALA A 385 8.46 -12.18 -7.12
N ASP A 386 9.35 -13.06 -7.57
CA ASP A 386 8.99 -14.36 -8.16
C ASP A 386 8.39 -15.33 -7.12
N ALA A 387 8.76 -15.18 -5.85
CA ALA A 387 8.30 -16.02 -4.75
C ALA A 387 7.05 -15.49 -4.01
N LEU A 388 6.62 -14.26 -4.31
CA LEU A 388 5.52 -13.59 -3.59
C LEU A 388 4.17 -13.73 -4.29
N SER A 389 3.14 -13.98 -3.49
CA SER A 389 1.74 -13.77 -3.87
C SER A 389 1.23 -12.43 -3.34
N PRO A 390 0.32 -11.74 -4.06
CA PRO A 390 -0.31 -10.49 -3.61
C PRO A 390 -1.40 -10.71 -2.53
N THR A 391 -1.08 -11.44 -1.46
CA THR A 391 -1.99 -11.80 -0.36
C THR A 391 -1.58 -11.12 0.94
N ALA A 392 -2.53 -10.81 1.83
CA ALA A 392 -2.24 -10.16 3.11
C ALA A 392 -1.16 -10.90 3.92
N GLU A 393 -1.22 -12.22 3.98
CA GLU A 393 -0.29 -13.07 4.74
C GLU A 393 1.15 -12.91 4.22
N ALA A 394 1.33 -12.98 2.90
CA ALA A 394 2.62 -12.81 2.25
C ALA A 394 3.18 -11.39 2.43
N VAL A 395 2.33 -10.36 2.37
CA VAL A 395 2.74 -8.97 2.60
C VAL A 395 3.14 -8.74 4.06
N ILE A 396 2.38 -9.27 5.03
CA ILE A 396 2.74 -9.22 6.45
C ILE A 396 4.07 -9.94 6.69
N GLU A 397 4.27 -11.11 6.11
CA GLU A 397 5.52 -11.87 6.24
C GLU A 397 6.72 -11.05 5.70
N LEU A 398 6.59 -10.48 4.50
CA LEU A 398 7.61 -9.60 3.90
C LEU A 398 7.93 -8.39 4.80
N LEU A 399 6.91 -7.74 5.34
CA LEU A 399 7.08 -6.57 6.20
C LEU A 399 7.68 -6.94 7.56
N ARG A 400 7.32 -8.09 8.15
CA ARG A 400 7.96 -8.62 9.37
C ARG A 400 9.43 -8.92 9.15
N HIS A 401 9.80 -9.50 8.01
CA HIS A 401 11.21 -9.73 7.64
C HIS A 401 11.99 -8.42 7.49
N SER A 402 11.40 -7.45 6.79
CA SER A 402 12.00 -6.13 6.60
C SER A 402 12.17 -5.40 7.94
N GLY A 403 11.12 -5.34 8.76
CA GLY A 403 11.14 -4.74 10.09
C GLY A 403 12.15 -5.40 11.02
N ARG A 404 12.24 -6.73 11.01
CA ARG A 404 13.25 -7.50 11.74
C ARG A 404 14.67 -7.11 11.31
N THR A 405 14.91 -7.02 10.01
CA THR A 405 16.21 -6.64 9.46
C THR A 405 16.61 -5.24 9.91
N ILE A 406 15.70 -4.27 9.81
CA ILE A 406 15.96 -2.87 10.19
C ILE A 406 16.12 -2.71 11.71
N SER A 407 15.35 -3.44 12.53
CA SER A 407 15.46 -3.41 14.00
C SER A 407 16.80 -3.99 14.46
N MET A 408 17.22 -5.12 13.89
CA MET A 408 18.55 -5.69 14.15
C MET A 408 19.65 -4.71 13.73
N LEU A 409 19.53 -4.16 12.52
CA LEU A 409 20.49 -3.21 11.97
C LEU A 409 20.65 -1.99 12.89
N ARG A 410 19.56 -1.32 13.27
CA ARG A 410 19.62 -0.03 13.99
C ARG A 410 19.84 -0.19 15.50
N GLU A 411 19.22 -1.18 16.10
CA GLU A 411 19.07 -1.27 17.55
C GLU A 411 19.65 -2.56 18.15
N GLY A 412 19.87 -3.59 17.34
CA GLY A 412 20.26 -4.91 17.82
C GLY A 412 19.14 -5.63 18.56
N THR A 413 17.89 -5.36 18.18
CA THR A 413 16.65 -5.87 18.79
C THR A 413 15.76 -6.54 17.75
N LEU A 414 14.67 -7.15 18.20
CA LEU A 414 13.55 -7.56 17.35
C LEU A 414 12.46 -6.49 17.38
N PRO A 415 11.57 -6.43 16.36
CA PRO A 415 10.44 -5.51 16.37
C PRO A 415 9.57 -5.71 17.62
N ASP A 416 9.19 -4.60 18.25
CA ASP A 416 8.25 -4.56 19.37
C ASP A 416 6.86 -4.19 18.83
N PRO A 417 5.81 -5.00 19.06
CA PRO A 417 4.44 -4.66 18.68
C PRO A 417 4.00 -3.25 19.09
N ALA A 418 4.48 -2.71 20.22
CA ALA A 418 4.18 -1.34 20.65
C ALA A 418 4.73 -0.27 19.69
N ASN A 419 5.88 -0.56 19.06
CA ASN A 419 6.57 0.31 18.10
C ASN A 419 6.26 -0.04 16.63
N GLY A 420 5.46 -1.09 16.40
CA GLY A 420 5.06 -1.57 15.09
C GLY A 420 5.93 -2.70 14.53
N LEU A 421 5.40 -3.40 13.53
CA LEU A 421 6.08 -4.51 12.85
C LEU A 421 7.10 -4.06 11.80
N TYR A 422 7.05 -2.80 11.37
CA TYR A 422 7.82 -2.29 10.24
C TYR A 422 8.46 -0.93 10.54
N ALA A 423 9.70 -0.75 10.06
CA ALA A 423 10.43 0.50 10.13
C ALA A 423 11.02 0.83 8.75
N PRO A 424 11.05 2.12 8.34
CA PRO A 424 11.41 2.45 6.99
C PRO A 424 12.92 2.33 6.75
N ILE A 425 13.34 2.07 5.50
CA ILE A 425 14.75 2.21 5.09
C ILE A 425 15.21 3.65 5.29
N SER A 426 14.40 4.60 4.79
CA SER A 426 14.48 6.02 5.11
C SER A 426 13.07 6.59 5.12
N PRO A 427 12.71 7.50 6.04
CA PRO A 427 11.40 8.14 6.01
C PRO A 427 11.24 9.18 4.90
N ASP A 428 12.32 9.54 4.19
CA ASP A 428 12.30 10.56 3.14
C ASP A 428 12.05 9.96 1.75
N PRO A 429 11.36 10.71 0.87
CA PRO A 429 11.32 10.43 -0.56
C PRO A 429 12.73 10.43 -1.18
N LEU A 430 12.88 9.73 -2.30
CA LEU A 430 14.17 9.41 -2.90
C LEU A 430 15.03 10.65 -3.20
N ASP A 431 14.44 11.71 -3.75
CA ASP A 431 15.10 12.99 -4.07
C ASP A 431 15.55 13.79 -2.83
N ARG A 432 14.95 13.55 -1.67
CA ARG A 432 15.27 14.24 -0.41
C ARG A 432 16.25 13.49 0.46
N MET A 433 16.42 12.18 0.27
CA MET A 433 17.37 11.38 1.04
C MET A 433 18.80 11.95 1.08
N PRO A 434 19.37 12.49 -0.02
CA PRO A 434 20.71 13.08 0.00
C PRO A 434 20.90 14.25 0.98
N ALA A 435 19.80 14.92 1.36
CA ALA A 435 19.84 16.06 2.27
C ALA A 435 19.86 15.65 3.75
N ASP A 436 19.70 14.37 4.08
CA ASP A 436 19.77 13.89 5.46
C ASP A 436 21.22 13.94 5.98
N PRO A 437 21.53 14.81 6.96
CA PRO A 437 22.90 14.93 7.49
C PRO A 437 23.32 13.70 8.31
N THR A 438 22.38 12.85 8.72
CA THR A 438 22.66 11.66 9.53
C THR A 438 23.01 10.44 8.67
N LEU A 439 22.79 10.51 7.36
CA LEU A 439 22.90 9.38 6.44
C LEU A 439 24.27 8.70 6.50
N SER A 440 25.35 9.50 6.50
CA SER A 440 26.74 9.02 6.50
C SER A 440 27.11 8.25 7.78
N GLY A 441 26.59 8.67 8.94
CA GLY A 441 26.87 8.04 10.24
C GLY A 441 25.87 6.95 10.63
N SER A 442 24.78 6.79 9.90
CA SER A 442 23.69 5.86 10.24
C SER A 442 24.04 4.38 10.02
N GLY A 443 25.05 4.09 9.18
CA GLY A 443 25.43 2.74 8.76
C GLY A 443 24.51 2.12 7.71
N VAL A 444 23.45 2.82 7.27
CA VAL A 444 22.50 2.27 6.28
C VAL A 444 23.08 2.21 4.87
N CYS A 445 24.08 3.05 4.55
CA CYS A 445 24.75 3.01 3.26
C CYS A 445 25.60 1.74 3.09
N GLN A 446 26.37 1.36 4.11
CA GLN A 446 27.15 0.12 4.08
C GLN A 446 26.26 -1.12 4.11
N PHE A 447 25.11 -1.04 4.80
CA PHE A 447 24.07 -2.06 4.72
C PHE A 447 23.54 -2.24 3.28
N ALA A 448 23.30 -1.14 2.56
CA ALA A 448 22.86 -1.21 1.17
C ALA A 448 23.92 -1.84 0.25
N ILE A 449 25.21 -1.54 0.46
CA ILE A 449 26.32 -2.16 -0.28
C ILE A 449 26.41 -3.66 0.02
N ALA A 450 26.36 -4.05 1.30
CA ALA A 450 26.34 -5.46 1.70
C ALA A 450 25.16 -6.21 1.08
N SER A 451 23.98 -5.58 1.04
CA SER A 451 22.79 -6.13 0.38
C SER A 451 23.01 -6.31 -1.13
N GLY A 452 23.68 -5.35 -1.80
CA GLY A 452 24.06 -5.46 -3.20
C GLY A 452 25.07 -6.59 -3.46
N LEU A 453 26.05 -6.78 -2.58
CA LEU A 453 27.01 -7.90 -2.66
C LEU A 453 26.33 -9.25 -2.44
N ILE A 454 25.40 -9.35 -1.48
CA ILE A 454 24.58 -10.54 -1.27
C ILE A 454 23.79 -10.87 -2.53
N GLY A 455 23.15 -9.87 -3.14
CA GLY A 455 22.42 -10.00 -4.39
C GLY A 455 23.28 -10.44 -5.57
N LEU A 456 24.49 -9.88 -5.72
CA LEU A 456 25.46 -10.31 -6.73
C LEU A 456 25.91 -11.77 -6.52
N GLY A 457 26.09 -12.19 -5.28
CA GLY A 457 26.41 -13.59 -4.99
C GLY A 457 25.27 -14.56 -5.30
N LEU A 458 24.01 -14.14 -5.11
CA LEU A 458 22.83 -14.90 -5.56
C LEU A 458 22.84 -15.04 -7.09
N GLU A 459 23.02 -13.93 -7.80
CA GLU A 459 23.06 -13.90 -9.27
C GLU A 459 24.14 -14.84 -9.84
N ARG A 460 25.30 -14.89 -9.18
CA ARG A 460 26.45 -15.70 -9.61
C ARG A 460 26.43 -17.14 -9.08
N GLY A 461 25.37 -17.54 -8.38
CA GLY A 461 25.25 -18.87 -7.79
C GLY A 461 26.32 -19.19 -6.74
N MET A 462 26.84 -18.18 -6.04
CA MET A 462 27.78 -18.36 -4.93
C MET A 462 27.06 -18.92 -3.69
N TRP A 463 25.80 -18.53 -3.51
CA TRP A 463 24.90 -19.02 -2.47
C TRP A 463 23.45 -18.88 -2.95
N THR A 464 22.53 -19.52 -2.24
CA THR A 464 21.09 -19.23 -2.30
C THR A 464 20.63 -18.53 -1.03
N ALA A 465 19.42 -17.97 -1.03
CA ALA A 465 18.82 -17.37 0.15
C ALA A 465 17.55 -18.14 0.55
N SER A 466 17.34 -18.26 1.85
CA SER A 466 16.09 -18.77 2.44
C SER A 466 15.60 -17.81 3.52
N LYS A 467 14.29 -17.85 3.77
CA LYS A 467 13.65 -17.02 4.78
C LYS A 467 14.19 -17.39 6.17
N ALA A 468 14.46 -16.38 6.99
CA ALA A 468 14.67 -16.60 8.41
C ALA A 468 13.36 -17.06 9.08
N ASP A 469 13.42 -17.98 10.04
CA ASP A 469 12.25 -18.29 10.86
C ASP A 469 11.95 -17.08 11.76
N ILE A 470 10.89 -16.34 11.45
CA ILE A 470 10.54 -15.09 12.15
C ILE A 470 10.08 -15.31 13.60
N ASP A 471 9.68 -16.53 13.95
CA ASP A 471 9.27 -16.90 15.29
C ASP A 471 10.46 -17.41 16.14
N ALA A 472 11.54 -17.84 15.48
CA ALA A 472 12.82 -18.11 16.14
C ALA A 472 13.61 -16.82 16.40
N THR A 473 13.89 -16.53 17.67
CA THR A 473 14.64 -15.32 18.07
C THR A 473 16.03 -15.28 17.43
N ALA A 474 16.70 -16.42 17.32
CA ALA A 474 18.05 -16.54 16.78
C ALA A 474 18.14 -17.03 15.32
N SER A 475 17.21 -16.61 14.45
CA SER A 475 17.24 -16.93 13.02
C SER A 475 17.99 -15.92 12.13
N GLY A 476 18.36 -14.75 12.67
CA GLY A 476 18.93 -13.66 11.88
C GLY A 476 17.90 -12.92 11.03
N ALA A 477 18.39 -12.05 10.16
CA ALA A 477 17.59 -11.32 9.17
C ALA A 477 17.23 -12.21 7.98
N LEU A 478 18.18 -13.02 7.53
CA LEU A 478 18.04 -13.99 6.43
C LEU A 478 19.04 -15.14 6.60
N VAL A 479 18.84 -16.22 5.84
CA VAL A 479 19.76 -17.36 5.82
C VAL A 479 20.35 -17.52 4.42
N LEU A 480 21.68 -17.45 4.32
CA LEU A 480 22.40 -17.74 3.09
C LEU A 480 22.88 -19.18 3.11
N VAL A 481 22.74 -19.90 2.00
CA VAL A 481 23.15 -21.30 1.90
C VAL A 481 24.24 -21.41 0.84
N GLY A 482 25.46 -21.67 1.29
CA GLY A 482 26.64 -21.89 0.45
C GLY A 482 27.04 -23.36 0.38
N ARG A 483 28.27 -23.61 -0.09
CA ARG A 483 28.85 -24.96 -0.16
C ARG A 483 29.16 -25.53 1.23
N SER A 484 29.42 -24.67 2.19
CA SER A 484 29.79 -24.99 3.56
C SER A 484 28.55 -25.18 4.46
N GLY A 485 27.35 -24.94 3.94
CA GLY A 485 26.09 -25.05 4.66
C GLY A 485 25.34 -23.72 4.81
N PRO A 486 24.24 -23.72 5.59
CA PRO A 486 23.47 -22.52 5.88
C PRO A 486 24.22 -21.61 6.87
N ALA A 487 24.13 -20.30 6.67
CA ALA A 487 24.58 -19.29 7.61
C ALA A 487 23.48 -18.26 7.90
N LYS A 488 23.26 -17.99 9.17
CA LYS A 488 22.29 -16.98 9.63
C LYS A 488 22.96 -15.62 9.63
N VAL A 489 22.44 -14.71 8.81
CA VAL A 489 23.01 -13.38 8.61
C VAL A 489 22.31 -12.37 9.51
N TYR A 490 23.11 -11.57 10.19
CA TYR A 490 22.68 -10.47 11.04
C TYR A 490 23.34 -9.18 10.53
N PHE A 491 22.64 -8.06 10.68
CA PHE A 491 23.18 -6.75 10.35
C PHE A 491 23.25 -5.91 11.62
N ALA A 492 24.33 -5.12 11.74
CA ALA A 492 24.49 -4.17 12.82
C ALA A 492 25.09 -2.87 12.27
N SER A 493 24.38 -1.76 12.44
CA SER A 493 24.79 -0.49 11.87
C SER A 493 25.93 0.14 12.65
N ASN A 494 26.09 -0.20 13.93
CA ASN A 494 27.12 0.35 14.81
C ASN A 494 27.48 -0.66 15.92
N PRO A 495 28.58 -0.43 16.67
CA PRO A 495 29.01 -1.31 17.75
C PRO A 495 27.94 -1.54 18.83
N ARG A 496 27.10 -0.55 19.14
CA ARG A 496 26.02 -0.69 20.13
C ARG A 496 24.99 -1.71 19.65
N ALA A 497 24.52 -1.62 18.41
CA ALA A 497 23.58 -2.59 17.85
C ALA A 497 24.17 -4.01 17.86
N ALA A 498 25.44 -4.17 17.47
CA ALA A 498 26.12 -5.46 17.51
C ALA A 498 26.21 -6.06 18.92
N ILE A 499 26.55 -5.25 19.92
CA ILE A 499 26.59 -5.69 21.32
C ILE A 499 25.18 -6.08 21.80
N GLN A 500 24.16 -5.31 21.44
CA GLN A 500 22.77 -5.59 21.81
C GLN A 500 22.25 -6.91 21.21
N LEU A 501 22.63 -7.25 19.97
CA LEU A 501 22.32 -8.57 19.41
C LEU A 501 22.81 -9.72 20.32
N GLY A 502 24.00 -9.56 20.90
CA GLY A 502 24.59 -10.53 21.83
C GLY A 502 23.93 -10.53 23.21
N ILE A 503 23.71 -9.35 23.80
CA ILE A 503 23.04 -9.21 25.11
C ILE A 503 21.63 -9.78 25.06
N ASN A 504 20.90 -9.55 23.98
CA ASN A 504 19.53 -10.03 23.78
C ASN A 504 19.46 -11.51 23.35
N GLY A 505 20.61 -12.20 23.22
CA GLY A 505 20.66 -13.61 22.86
C GLY A 505 20.13 -13.90 21.45
N LEU A 506 20.20 -12.93 20.54
CA LEU A 506 19.68 -13.06 19.17
C LEU A 506 20.66 -13.75 18.23
N ILE A 507 21.95 -13.78 18.57
CA ILE A 507 22.98 -14.40 17.73
C ILE A 507 22.93 -15.92 17.92
N ALA A 508 22.79 -16.66 16.82
CA ALA A 508 22.86 -18.11 16.83
C ALA A 508 24.25 -18.57 17.32
N LYS A 509 24.28 -19.68 18.07
CA LYS A 509 25.52 -20.24 18.63
C LYS A 509 26.45 -20.80 17.56
N ASP A 510 25.88 -21.28 16.47
CA ASP A 510 26.57 -21.89 15.35
C ASP A 510 26.12 -21.21 14.05
N ASP A 511 27.03 -21.17 13.07
CA ASP A 511 26.80 -20.67 11.72
C ASP A 511 26.28 -19.22 11.61
N ALA A 512 26.57 -18.37 12.60
CA ALA A 512 26.22 -16.96 12.55
C ALA A 512 27.23 -16.13 11.73
N VAL A 513 26.72 -15.18 10.95
CA VAL A 513 27.48 -14.14 10.24
C VAL A 513 26.91 -12.78 10.64
N ILE A 514 27.73 -11.92 11.23
CA ILE A 514 27.34 -10.54 11.56
C ILE A 514 28.04 -9.61 10.59
N ILE A 515 27.25 -8.84 9.85
CA ILE A 515 27.71 -7.82 8.92
C ILE A 515 27.59 -6.47 9.63
N HIS A 516 28.75 -5.89 9.92
CA HIS A 516 28.90 -4.60 10.58
C HIS A 516 29.00 -3.50 9.52
N SER A 517 28.11 -2.53 9.57
CA SER A 517 28.20 -1.34 8.70
C SER A 517 29.41 -0.48 9.04
N HIS A 518 29.81 -0.44 10.31
CA HIS A 518 30.98 0.30 10.81
C HIS A 518 32.07 -0.65 11.33
N GLU A 519 33.03 -0.12 12.09
CA GLU A 519 34.07 -0.90 12.77
C GLU A 519 33.45 -1.96 13.70
N ASN A 520 34.15 -3.09 13.81
CA ASN A 520 33.76 -4.16 14.74
C ASN A 520 33.86 -3.64 16.18
N PRO A 521 32.96 -4.05 17.08
CA PRO A 521 33.11 -3.74 18.49
C PRO A 521 34.45 -4.29 19.01
N PRO A 522 35.15 -3.59 19.93
CA PRO A 522 36.36 -4.11 20.52
C PRO A 522 36.07 -5.47 21.19
N ALA A 523 36.99 -6.42 21.00
CA ALA A 523 36.83 -7.77 21.53
C ALA A 523 36.55 -7.71 23.05
N MET A 524 35.37 -8.16 23.47
CA MET A 524 35.07 -8.23 24.90
C MET A 524 36.05 -9.20 25.58
N PRO A 525 36.67 -8.81 26.72
CA PRO A 525 37.59 -9.69 27.43
C PRO A 525 36.85 -10.96 27.88
N ARG A 526 37.16 -12.09 27.22
CA ARG A 526 36.63 -13.39 27.58
C ARG A 526 37.44 -13.95 28.74
N TYR A 527 36.82 -14.20 29.88
CA TYR A 527 37.43 -15.03 30.92
C TYR A 527 37.48 -16.49 30.44
N PRO A 528 38.67 -17.11 30.35
CA PRO A 528 38.78 -18.48 29.86
C PRO A 528 38.10 -19.45 30.84
N ARG A 529 37.02 -20.12 30.39
CA ARG A 529 36.34 -21.16 31.18
C ARG A 529 36.76 -22.60 30.82
N ARG A 530 37.58 -22.81 29.80
CA ARG A 530 38.08 -24.14 29.38
C ARG A 530 39.49 -24.07 28.77
N ALA A 531 40.22 -25.18 28.86
CA ALA A 531 41.55 -25.35 28.28
C ALA A 531 41.54 -25.24 26.75
N PRO A 532 42.64 -24.77 26.11
CA PRO A 532 42.66 -24.52 24.67
C PRO A 532 42.61 -25.83 23.88
N GLY A 533 41.60 -25.99 23.02
CA GLY A 533 41.49 -27.06 22.04
C GLY A 533 40.90 -26.52 20.74
N ARG A 534 41.44 -26.93 19.59
CA ARG A 534 40.96 -26.54 18.26
C ARG A 534 39.62 -27.21 17.98
N THR A 535 38.52 -26.48 18.12
CA THR A 535 37.24 -26.81 17.49
C THR A 535 37.17 -26.00 16.18
N GLY A 536 36.91 -26.66 15.06
CA GLY A 536 36.88 -26.04 13.73
C GLY A 536 35.87 -24.89 13.63
N LEU A 537 36.21 -23.91 12.75
CA LEU A 537 35.53 -22.64 12.43
C LEU A 537 35.13 -21.75 13.64
N PRO A 538 35.29 -20.41 13.54
CA PRO A 538 34.78 -19.53 14.58
C PRO A 538 33.25 -19.65 14.67
N ALA A 539 32.72 -19.80 15.90
CA ALA A 539 31.29 -19.92 16.19
C ALA A 539 30.45 -18.76 15.63
N THR A 540 31.07 -17.60 15.41
CA THR A 540 30.46 -16.43 14.78
C THR A 540 31.49 -15.79 13.84
N ARG A 541 31.08 -15.48 12.62
CA ARG A 541 31.88 -14.80 11.61
C ARG A 541 31.49 -13.33 11.59
N GLU A 542 32.48 -12.44 11.61
CA GLU A 542 32.25 -10.99 11.60
C GLU A 542 32.81 -10.37 10.30
N VAL A 543 31.99 -9.54 9.66
CA VAL A 543 32.30 -8.87 8.39
C VAL A 543 32.17 -7.36 8.61
N SER A 544 33.29 -6.63 8.65
CA SER A 544 33.25 -5.16 8.69
C SER A 544 33.23 -4.60 7.26
N MET A 545 32.15 -3.89 6.92
CA MET A 545 32.04 -3.23 5.63
C MET A 545 33.03 -2.07 5.50
N VAL A 546 33.35 -1.36 6.58
CA VAL A 546 34.38 -0.31 6.56
C VAL A 546 35.75 -0.88 6.22
N GLU A 547 36.14 -2.01 6.83
CA GLU A 547 37.42 -2.67 6.52
C GLU A 547 37.47 -3.16 5.07
N LEU A 548 36.38 -3.76 4.58
CA LEU A 548 36.29 -4.25 3.21
C LEU A 548 36.42 -3.10 2.19
N LEU A 549 35.74 -1.98 2.45
CA LEU A 549 35.75 -0.80 1.58
C LEU A 549 37.09 -0.05 1.64
N ALA A 550 37.76 -0.03 2.79
CA ALA A 550 39.08 0.57 2.95
C ALA A 550 40.15 -0.16 2.12
N GLY A 551 39.99 -1.46 1.88
CA GLY A 551 40.91 -2.22 1.05
C GLY A 551 40.73 -2.04 -0.46
N GLY A 552 39.73 -1.27 -0.92
CA GLY A 552 39.49 -1.00 -2.35
C GLY A 552 38.01 -1.02 -2.73
N THR A 553 37.67 -0.28 -3.79
CA THR A 553 36.28 -0.07 -4.24
C THR A 553 35.89 -0.85 -5.49
N ASN A 554 36.80 -1.62 -6.10
CA ASN A 554 36.45 -2.50 -7.21
C ASN A 554 35.50 -3.61 -6.73
N VAL A 555 34.34 -3.76 -7.38
CA VAL A 555 33.28 -4.64 -6.87
C VAL A 555 33.60 -6.13 -6.99
N GLU A 556 34.44 -6.53 -7.94
CA GLU A 556 34.85 -7.94 -8.07
C GLU A 556 35.72 -8.36 -6.88
N ASP A 557 36.75 -7.57 -6.57
CA ASP A 557 37.62 -7.79 -5.42
C ASP A 557 36.85 -7.62 -4.10
N LEU A 558 35.94 -6.64 -4.02
CA LEU A 558 35.07 -6.48 -2.86
C LEU A 558 34.20 -7.72 -2.62
N LEU A 559 33.60 -8.29 -3.67
CA LEU A 559 32.79 -9.50 -3.59
C LEU A 559 33.63 -10.72 -3.17
N GLU A 560 34.85 -10.86 -3.69
CA GLU A 560 35.75 -11.96 -3.29
C GLU A 560 36.16 -11.88 -1.82
N ARG A 561 36.49 -10.68 -1.34
CA ARG A 561 36.84 -10.47 0.08
C ARG A 561 35.63 -10.65 0.98
N PHE A 562 34.46 -10.15 0.57
CA PHE A 562 33.21 -10.36 1.28
C PHE A 562 32.89 -11.86 1.40
N ARG A 563 32.92 -12.60 0.28
CA ARG A 563 32.75 -14.06 0.26
C ARG A 563 33.72 -14.77 1.19
N SER A 564 34.99 -14.37 1.18
CA SER A 564 36.03 -14.99 2.01
C SER A 564 35.77 -14.78 3.52
N LYS A 565 35.20 -13.64 3.91
CA LYS A 565 34.83 -13.35 5.31
C LYS A 565 33.54 -14.05 5.73
N VAL A 566 32.56 -14.10 4.85
CA VAL A 566 31.30 -14.83 5.07
C VAL A 566 31.53 -16.34 5.12
N ALA A 567 32.54 -16.85 4.39
CA ALA A 567 32.99 -18.24 4.39
C ALA A 567 31.83 -19.23 4.23
N LEU A 568 31.10 -19.09 3.11
CA LEU A 568 29.95 -19.90 2.69
C LEU A 568 30.31 -20.87 1.59
#